data_AF-H2KRC5-F1
#
_entry.id   AF-H2KRC5-F1
#
_cell.length_a   1.000
_cell.length_b   1.000
_cell.length_c   1.000
_cell.angle_alpha   90.00
_cell.angle_beta   90.00
_cell.angle_gamma   90.00
#
_symmetry.space_group_name_H-M   'P 1'
#
loop_
_entity.id
_entity.type
_entity.pdbx_description
1 polymer ?
#
loop_
_entity_poly.entity_id
_entity_poly.type
_entity_poly.pdbx_seq_one_letter_code
_entity_poly.pdbx_strand_id
1 'polypeptide(L)'
;AVNADCKSGQRTGFVEWFTHPGFVAKRWVAVDEDFVDVPLTPSDVQRLTDNYEEVSLYLGPYPSECRRGWVALTNLISPASLSRILPECGRVYSCTQFLSEPSSSQQRLALQPAAEVSSNPEDLLPKLQILPGTEIRFSKIPKNPLFPPNSNPTEITAHGIDQTYTLDSVLRVIADSATNLGPADVEVNQPDCGNSLLPEERELLAELQFSYVTFLLIHVLDGWYQWRRIVQLLANCEEAIYRRPQLYINLVSVLYHQLCSAAKSKEFLEDKTAAISTAELADLFFSETTGPRTNLAEPAFLPSVVRKLLRNILCTPTLDSGNGLLQSLRERAEGFCHSLEQRFHLGIKPEVLKKEKNTADVLVDDVDWEGDEAPVIVQL
;
A
#
# COMPACT_ATOMS: atom_id res chain seq x y z
N ALA A 1 -19.10 -5.21 14.84
CA ALA A 1 -20.06 -5.95 15.68
C ALA A 1 -20.09 -7.41 15.26
N VAL A 2 -20.37 -8.33 16.17
CA VAL A 2 -20.54 -9.75 15.86
C VAL A 2 -22.01 -10.06 16.05
N ASN A 3 -22.65 -10.67 15.05
CA ASN A 3 -24.05 -11.06 15.17
C ASN A 3 -24.21 -12.26 16.13
N ALA A 4 -25.47 -12.64 16.44
CA ALA A 4 -25.77 -13.77 17.32
C ALA A 4 -25.16 -15.11 16.84
N ASP A 5 -24.79 -15.20 15.56
CA ASP A 5 -24.16 -16.38 14.94
C ASP A 5 -22.63 -16.35 14.99
N CYS A 6 -22.03 -15.46 15.80
CA CYS A 6 -20.58 -15.25 15.87
C CYS A 6 -19.93 -14.80 14.55
N LYS A 7 -20.71 -14.28 13.58
CA LYS A 7 -20.19 -13.76 12.31
C LYS A 7 -19.88 -12.27 12.45
N SER A 8 -18.65 -11.88 12.11
CA SER A 8 -18.24 -10.48 12.04
C SER A 8 -18.83 -9.82 10.79
N GLY A 9 -19.45 -8.66 10.96
CA GLY A 9 -19.83 -7.79 9.84
C GLY A 9 -18.61 -7.23 9.10
N GLN A 10 -18.87 -6.53 8.01
CA GLN A 10 -17.85 -5.82 7.24
C GLN A 10 -17.01 -4.91 8.15
N ARG A 11 -15.69 -4.87 7.95
CA ARG A 11 -14.83 -3.93 8.67
C ARG A 11 -14.94 -2.57 7.99
N THR A 12 -15.28 -1.57 8.79
CA THR A 12 -15.33 -0.17 8.37
C THR A 12 -14.43 0.63 9.30
N GLY A 13 -13.58 1.46 8.72
CA GLY A 13 -12.72 2.39 9.44
C GLY A 13 -12.91 3.82 8.97
N PHE A 14 -12.31 4.73 9.71
CA PHE A 14 -12.24 6.16 9.41
C PHE A 14 -10.86 6.67 9.84
N VAL A 15 -10.47 7.82 9.34
CA VAL A 15 -9.17 8.44 9.65
C VAL A 15 -9.41 9.86 10.11
N GLU A 16 -8.80 10.23 11.24
CA GLU A 16 -8.86 11.58 11.80
C GLU A 16 -7.45 12.12 11.99
N TRP A 17 -7.27 13.41 11.69
CA TRP A 17 -6.01 14.12 11.90
C TRP A 17 -6.19 15.19 12.98
N PHE A 18 -5.56 14.98 14.14
CA PHE A 18 -5.67 15.89 15.28
C PHE A 18 -4.48 16.83 15.36
N THR A 19 -4.69 18.14 15.21
CA THR A 19 -3.68 19.19 15.46
C THR A 19 -3.83 19.83 16.85
N HIS A 20 -5.04 19.80 17.41
CA HIS A 20 -5.39 20.40 18.69
C HIS A 20 -6.19 19.42 19.54
N PRO A 21 -6.18 19.55 20.88
CA PRO A 21 -7.06 18.80 21.75
C PRO A 21 -8.52 19.03 21.37
N GLY A 22 -9.32 17.97 21.35
CA GLY A 22 -10.73 18.06 20.98
C GLY A 22 -11.46 16.74 21.19
N PHE A 23 -12.75 16.75 20.84
CA PHE A 23 -13.62 15.59 20.95
C PHE A 23 -14.16 15.22 19.57
N VAL A 24 -14.20 13.92 19.29
CA VAL A 24 -14.94 13.35 18.15
C VAL A 24 -16.04 12.50 18.75
N ALA A 25 -17.29 12.87 18.49
CA ALA A 25 -18.46 12.12 18.94
C ALA A 25 -19.06 11.37 17.76
N LYS A 26 -19.31 10.07 17.96
CA LYS A 26 -19.99 9.23 16.99
C LYS A 26 -21.17 8.53 17.66
N ARG A 27 -22.27 8.37 16.94
CA ARG A 27 -23.50 7.72 17.43
C ARG A 27 -23.82 6.50 16.58
N TRP A 28 -24.09 5.37 17.23
CA TRP A 28 -24.54 4.16 16.57
C TRP A 28 -25.95 4.32 16.00
N VAL A 29 -26.15 3.94 14.74
CA VAL A 29 -27.44 3.90 14.07
C VAL A 29 -27.77 2.44 13.76
N ALA A 30 -28.74 1.88 14.50
CA ALA A 30 -29.06 0.46 14.42
C ALA A 30 -29.61 0.01 13.05
N VAL A 31 -30.26 0.92 12.31
CA VAL A 31 -30.82 0.62 10.98
C VAL A 31 -29.71 0.44 9.94
N ASP A 32 -28.67 1.27 10.03
CA ASP A 32 -27.55 1.27 9.08
C ASP A 32 -26.41 0.35 9.52
N GLU A 33 -26.49 -0.19 10.75
CA GLU A 33 -25.42 -0.94 11.41
C GLU A 33 -24.05 -0.23 11.37
N ASP A 34 -24.07 1.10 11.43
CA ASP A 34 -22.87 1.95 11.37
C ASP A 34 -22.97 3.13 12.35
N PHE A 35 -21.84 3.77 12.59
CA PHE A 35 -21.72 5.02 13.30
C PHE A 35 -21.92 6.21 12.37
N VAL A 36 -22.62 7.24 12.84
CA VAL A 36 -22.66 8.56 12.20
C VAL A 36 -21.90 9.59 13.04
N ASP A 37 -21.26 10.54 12.38
CA ASP A 37 -20.55 11.62 13.04
C ASP A 37 -21.55 12.61 13.64
N VAL A 38 -21.34 12.94 14.91
CA VAL A 38 -22.18 13.89 15.63
C VAL A 38 -21.46 15.24 15.65
N PRO A 39 -21.97 16.27 14.93
CA PRO A 39 -21.36 17.58 14.97
C PRO A 39 -21.52 18.16 16.39
N LEU A 40 -20.39 18.48 17.03
CA LEU A 40 -20.37 19.04 18.38
C LEU A 40 -20.41 20.57 18.30
N THR A 41 -21.35 21.18 19.02
CA THR A 41 -21.38 22.65 19.17
C THR A 41 -20.32 23.11 20.18
N PRO A 42 -19.91 24.39 20.19
CA PRO A 42 -18.99 24.91 21.21
C PRO A 42 -19.49 24.68 22.64
N SER A 43 -20.81 24.75 22.85
CA SER A 43 -21.43 24.44 24.15
C SER A 43 -21.29 22.96 24.53
N ASP A 44 -21.37 22.04 23.56
CA ASP A 44 -21.17 20.61 23.82
C ASP A 44 -19.72 20.32 24.17
N VAL A 45 -18.78 20.92 23.43
CA VAL A 45 -17.34 20.79 23.71
C VAL A 45 -17.01 21.31 25.11
N GLN A 46 -17.56 22.47 25.49
CA GLN A 46 -17.38 23.02 26.84
C GLN A 46 -17.95 22.07 27.90
N ARG A 47 -19.19 21.60 27.72
CA ARG A 47 -19.82 20.64 28.64
C ARG A 47 -19.04 19.34 28.80
N LEU A 48 -18.48 18.80 27.71
CA LEU A 48 -17.64 17.60 27.73
C LEU A 48 -16.30 17.85 28.41
N THR A 49 -15.73 19.05 28.23
CA THR A 49 -14.48 19.46 28.88
C THR A 49 -14.68 19.62 30.39
N ASP A 50 -15.73 20.32 30.81
CA ASP A 50 -16.04 20.56 32.22
C ASP A 50 -16.36 19.25 32.97
N ASN A 51 -16.97 18.29 32.28
CA ASN A 51 -17.31 16.98 32.83
C ASN A 51 -16.31 15.86 32.46
N TYR A 52 -15.08 16.21 32.04
CA TYR A 52 -14.13 15.23 31.51
C TYR A 52 -13.79 14.11 32.51
N GLU A 53 -13.73 14.42 33.82
CA GLU A 53 -13.41 13.42 34.84
C GLU A 53 -14.44 12.27 34.84
N GLU A 54 -15.74 12.58 34.82
CA GLU A 54 -16.81 11.57 34.76
C GLU A 54 -16.80 10.82 33.43
N VAL A 55 -16.65 11.55 32.31
CA VAL A 55 -16.61 10.94 30.96
C VAL A 55 -15.44 9.97 30.83
N SER A 56 -14.27 10.33 31.37
CA SER A 56 -13.05 9.53 31.28
C SER A 56 -13.18 8.15 31.95
N LEU A 57 -14.05 8.00 32.95
CA LEU A 57 -14.31 6.71 33.62
C LEU A 57 -14.90 5.66 32.67
N TYR A 58 -15.54 6.10 31.59
CA TYR A 58 -16.19 5.24 30.60
C TYR A 58 -15.39 5.12 29.29
N LEU A 59 -14.21 5.74 29.20
CA LEU A 59 -13.35 5.70 28.02
C LEU A 59 -12.17 4.77 28.25
N GLY A 60 -11.78 4.05 27.20
CA GLY A 60 -10.54 3.30 27.18
C GLY A 60 -9.35 4.24 26.93
N PRO A 61 -8.30 4.24 27.78
CA PRO A 61 -7.11 5.03 27.51
C PRO A 61 -6.42 4.48 26.25
N TYR A 62 -5.95 5.39 25.38
CA TYR A 62 -5.14 4.99 24.24
C TYR A 62 -3.82 4.34 24.71
N PRO A 63 -3.43 3.17 24.18
CA PRO A 63 -2.22 2.47 24.61
C PRO A 63 -0.96 3.25 24.18
N SER A 64 -0.40 4.01 25.12
CA SER A 64 0.70 4.93 24.89
C SER A 64 1.97 4.24 24.38
N GLU A 65 2.18 3.00 24.80
CA GLU A 65 3.25 2.09 24.38
C GLU A 65 3.25 1.82 22.86
N CYS A 66 2.08 1.79 22.23
CA CYS A 66 1.94 1.58 20.78
C CYS A 66 2.27 2.83 19.96
N ARG A 67 2.33 4.02 20.59
CA ARG A 67 2.51 5.30 19.88
C ARG A 67 3.78 5.35 19.04
N ARG A 68 4.91 4.85 19.55
CA ARG A 68 6.18 4.85 18.79
C ARG A 68 6.08 3.99 17.54
N GLY A 69 5.44 2.82 17.64
CA GLY A 69 5.19 1.94 16.50
C GLY A 69 4.27 2.60 15.48
N TRP A 70 3.16 3.19 15.95
CA TRP A 70 2.22 3.91 15.10
C TRP A 70 2.90 5.04 14.30
N VAL A 71 3.69 5.89 14.98
CA VAL A 71 4.44 6.96 14.31
C VAL A 71 5.39 6.40 13.26
N ALA A 72 6.11 5.32 13.54
CA ALA A 72 7.02 4.72 12.56
C ALA A 72 6.29 4.14 11.32
N LEU A 73 5.02 3.76 11.46
CA LEU A 73 4.19 3.25 10.37
C LEU A 73 3.47 4.35 9.57
N THR A 74 3.36 5.57 10.11
CA THR A 74 2.55 6.65 9.52
C THR A 74 3.26 8.00 9.43
N ASN A 75 4.58 8.09 9.67
CA ASN A 75 5.32 9.35 9.74
C ASN A 75 5.39 10.14 8.42
N LEU A 76 5.16 9.49 7.28
CA LEU A 76 5.17 10.16 5.97
C LEU A 76 3.78 10.64 5.55
N ILE A 77 2.72 10.02 6.10
CA ILE A 77 1.32 10.43 5.89
C ILE A 77 1.13 11.87 6.36
N SER A 78 0.51 12.68 5.51
CA SER A 78 0.17 14.07 5.80
C SER A 78 -1.32 14.33 5.53
N PRO A 79 -1.88 15.48 5.98
CA PRO A 79 -3.24 15.89 5.60
C PRO A 79 -3.44 15.93 4.09
N ALA A 80 -2.44 16.39 3.32
CA ALA A 80 -2.48 16.40 1.86
C ALA A 80 -2.61 14.97 1.31
N SER A 81 -1.79 14.04 1.81
CA SER A 81 -1.86 12.62 1.41
C SER A 81 -3.22 12.01 1.71
N LEU A 82 -3.79 12.30 2.89
CA LEU A 82 -5.11 11.81 3.29
C LEU A 82 -6.22 12.39 2.39
N SER A 83 -6.19 13.69 2.10
CA SER A 83 -7.16 14.32 1.19
C SER A 83 -7.12 13.73 -0.22
N ARG A 84 -5.95 13.28 -0.67
CA ARG A 84 -5.76 12.66 -1.96
C ARG A 84 -6.29 11.21 -1.98
N ILE A 85 -5.98 10.42 -0.95
CA ILE A 85 -6.18 8.96 -0.94
C ILE A 85 -7.54 8.54 -0.33
N LEU A 86 -8.02 9.20 0.73
CA LEU A 86 -9.21 8.75 1.47
C LEU A 86 -10.48 8.83 0.63
N PRO A 87 -11.40 7.84 0.70
CA PRO A 87 -12.70 7.93 0.03
C PRO A 87 -13.45 9.24 0.33
N GLU A 88 -14.22 9.75 -0.62
CA GLU A 88 -14.98 11.01 -0.45
C GLU A 88 -16.00 10.93 0.68
N CYS A 89 -16.53 9.74 0.95
CA CYS A 89 -17.42 9.48 2.08
C CYS A 89 -16.71 9.50 3.45
N GLY A 90 -15.37 9.62 3.49
CA GLY A 90 -14.58 9.61 4.73
C GLY A 90 -14.50 8.24 5.42
N ARG A 91 -15.02 7.19 4.79
CA ARG A 91 -15.06 5.82 5.32
C ARG A 91 -14.24 4.88 4.46
N VAL A 92 -13.46 4.03 5.11
CA VAL A 92 -12.68 2.97 4.47
C VAL A 92 -13.35 1.64 4.76
N TYR A 93 -13.81 0.96 3.72
CA TYR A 93 -14.48 -0.32 3.81
C TYR A 93 -13.54 -1.46 3.43
N SER A 94 -13.60 -2.57 4.15
CA SER A 94 -12.79 -3.77 3.85
C SER A 94 -13.13 -4.44 2.53
N CYS A 95 -14.34 -4.20 2.03
CA CYS A 95 -14.82 -4.73 0.76
C CYS A 95 -15.39 -3.59 -0.07
N THR A 96 -15.18 -3.67 -1.38
CA THR A 96 -15.70 -2.70 -2.34
C THR A 96 -17.23 -2.67 -2.28
N GLN A 97 -17.79 -1.45 -2.20
CA GLN A 97 -19.22 -1.23 -2.25
C GLN A 97 -19.66 -1.18 -3.71
N PHE A 98 -20.74 -1.87 -4.05
CA PHE A 98 -21.27 -1.92 -5.41
C PHE A 98 -22.68 -1.37 -5.46
N LEU A 99 -22.96 -0.63 -6.53
CA LEU A 99 -24.31 -0.31 -6.94
C LEU A 99 -24.92 -1.54 -7.62
N SER A 100 -25.99 -2.05 -7.04
CA SER A 100 -26.83 -3.01 -7.76
C SER A 100 -27.71 -2.23 -8.74
N GLU A 101 -27.48 -2.42 -10.04
CA GLU A 101 -28.42 -1.93 -11.04
C GLU A 101 -29.75 -2.70 -10.89
N PRO A 102 -30.90 -2.03 -10.74
CA PRO A 102 -32.18 -2.71 -10.63
C PRO A 102 -32.49 -3.44 -11.95
N SER A 103 -32.38 -4.77 -11.94
CA SER A 103 -32.74 -5.59 -13.10
C SER A 103 -34.27 -5.75 -13.17
N SER A 104 -34.85 -5.39 -14.32
CA SER A 104 -36.26 -5.67 -14.60
C SER A 104 -36.47 -7.16 -14.88
N SER A 105 -37.66 -7.69 -14.60
CA SER A 105 -38.00 -9.08 -14.91
C SER A 105 -37.86 -9.39 -16.41
N GLN A 106 -38.03 -8.39 -17.29
CA GLN A 106 -37.83 -8.52 -18.73
C GLN A 106 -36.35 -8.63 -19.12
N GLN A 107 -35.44 -7.90 -18.48
CA GLN A 107 -33.99 -8.06 -18.70
C GLN A 107 -33.47 -9.42 -18.21
N ARG A 108 -33.99 -9.93 -17.08
CA ARG A 108 -33.67 -11.29 -16.60
C ARG A 108 -34.18 -12.39 -17.53
N LEU A 109 -35.30 -12.16 -18.22
CA LEU A 109 -35.86 -13.08 -19.23
C LEU A 109 -35.12 -12.99 -20.57
N ALA A 110 -34.58 -11.83 -20.92
CA ALA A 110 -33.76 -11.63 -22.13
C ALA A 110 -32.35 -12.24 -22.03
N LEU A 111 -31.85 -12.48 -20.82
CA LEU A 111 -30.64 -13.26 -20.53
C LEU A 111 -30.84 -14.79 -20.65
N GLN A 112 -32.03 -15.26 -21.06
CA GLN A 112 -32.15 -16.64 -21.52
C GLN A 112 -31.17 -16.86 -22.68
N PRO A 113 -30.59 -18.07 -22.82
CA PRO A 113 -29.53 -18.33 -23.78
C PRO A 113 -30.12 -18.25 -25.20
N ALA A 114 -30.20 -17.03 -25.74
CA ALA A 114 -30.22 -16.83 -27.17
C ALA A 114 -28.89 -17.39 -27.66
N ALA A 115 -28.95 -18.25 -28.67
CA ALA A 115 -27.84 -19.03 -29.21
C ALA A 115 -26.79 -18.18 -29.95
N GLU A 116 -26.48 -16.99 -29.45
CA GLU A 116 -25.32 -16.21 -29.85
C GLU A 116 -24.26 -16.41 -28.77
N VAL A 117 -23.32 -17.29 -29.10
CA VAL A 117 -22.14 -17.60 -28.30
C VAL A 117 -21.34 -16.30 -28.14
N SER A 118 -21.53 -15.57 -27.02
CA SER A 118 -20.50 -14.62 -26.60
C SER A 118 -19.25 -15.47 -26.35
N SER A 119 -18.15 -15.11 -27.00
CA SER A 119 -16.89 -15.85 -26.89
C SER A 119 -16.36 -15.84 -25.46
N ASN A 120 -16.76 -14.85 -24.66
CA ASN A 120 -16.35 -14.67 -23.28
C ASN A 120 -17.55 -14.88 -22.33
N PRO A 121 -17.46 -15.82 -21.37
CA PRO A 121 -18.52 -16.07 -20.38
C PRO A 121 -18.69 -14.93 -19.38
N GLU A 122 -17.75 -13.98 -19.31
CA GLU A 122 -17.81 -12.81 -18.43
C GLU A 122 -18.83 -11.76 -18.89
N ASP A 123 -19.13 -11.70 -20.20
CA ASP A 123 -20.16 -10.81 -20.76
C ASP A 123 -21.58 -11.15 -20.28
N LEU A 124 -21.74 -12.35 -19.69
CA LEU A 124 -22.99 -12.83 -19.11
C LEU A 124 -23.13 -12.45 -17.63
N LEU A 125 -22.08 -11.90 -17.00
CA LEU A 125 -22.11 -11.49 -15.60
C LEU A 125 -22.80 -10.12 -15.43
N PRO A 126 -23.53 -9.90 -14.32
CA PRO A 126 -24.05 -8.57 -13.99
C PRO A 126 -22.93 -7.54 -13.90
N LYS A 127 -23.08 -6.40 -14.59
CA LYS A 127 -22.14 -5.29 -14.48
C LYS A 127 -22.26 -4.66 -13.10
N LEU A 128 -21.31 -4.96 -12.23
CA LEU A 128 -21.20 -4.37 -10.90
C LEU A 128 -20.39 -3.08 -11.00
N GLN A 129 -21.05 -1.93 -10.83
CA GLN A 129 -20.37 -0.64 -10.76
C GLN A 129 -20.01 -0.34 -9.30
N ILE A 130 -18.78 0.08 -9.04
CA ILE A 130 -18.36 0.53 -7.70
C ILE A 130 -19.19 1.75 -7.31
N LEU A 131 -19.64 1.79 -6.05
CA LEU A 131 -20.37 2.92 -5.50
C LEU A 131 -19.43 4.14 -5.44
N PRO A 132 -19.66 5.19 -6.25
CA PRO A 132 -18.74 6.32 -6.33
C PRO A 132 -18.57 7.02 -4.98
N GLY A 133 -17.34 7.45 -4.71
CA GLY A 133 -16.95 8.13 -3.48
C GLY A 133 -16.65 7.18 -2.30
N THR A 134 -16.78 5.86 -2.49
CA THR A 134 -16.39 4.85 -1.48
C THR A 134 -15.05 4.18 -1.77
N GLU A 135 -14.54 4.35 -2.99
CA GLU A 135 -13.25 3.83 -3.42
C GLU A 135 -12.08 4.58 -2.79
N ILE A 136 -11.05 3.83 -2.39
CA ILE A 136 -9.76 4.41 -2.01
C ILE A 136 -9.09 4.92 -3.28
N ARG A 137 -8.66 6.17 -3.28
CA ARG A 137 -8.08 6.85 -4.44
C ARG A 137 -6.57 6.67 -4.50
N PHE A 138 -6.13 5.41 -4.55
CA PHE A 138 -4.73 5.09 -4.77
C PHE A 138 -4.23 5.60 -6.12
N SER A 139 -2.94 5.92 -6.19
CA SER A 139 -2.28 6.29 -7.43
C SER A 139 -2.26 5.11 -8.38
N LYS A 140 -2.64 5.34 -9.64
CA LYS A 140 -2.63 4.28 -10.66
C LYS A 140 -1.20 3.95 -11.05
N ILE A 141 -0.71 2.79 -10.63
CA ILE A 141 0.58 2.26 -11.05
C ILE A 141 0.35 1.46 -12.33
N PRO A 142 1.01 1.82 -13.45
CA PRO A 142 0.90 1.07 -14.70
C PRO A 142 1.24 -0.40 -14.49
N LYS A 143 0.41 -1.30 -15.04
CA LYS A 143 0.70 -2.75 -15.04
C LYS A 143 1.95 -3.06 -15.85
N ASN A 144 2.11 -2.39 -16.99
CA ASN A 144 3.22 -2.58 -17.90
C ASN A 144 4.21 -1.42 -17.79
N PRO A 145 5.53 -1.66 -17.93
CA PRO A 145 6.53 -0.62 -17.98
C PRO A 145 6.21 0.41 -19.07
N LEU A 146 6.25 1.69 -18.69
CA LEU A 146 6.13 2.81 -19.61
C LEU A 146 7.48 3.13 -20.24
N PHE A 147 7.43 3.73 -21.42
CA PHE A 147 8.59 4.25 -22.15
C PHE A 147 8.23 5.55 -22.88
N PRO A 148 9.22 6.38 -23.24
CA PRO A 148 9.00 7.60 -24.01
C PRO A 148 8.30 7.35 -25.36
N PRO A 149 7.46 8.30 -25.82
CA PRO A 149 6.89 8.21 -27.16
C PRO A 149 8.02 8.25 -28.21
N ASN A 150 7.91 7.40 -29.24
CA ASN A 150 8.90 7.21 -30.30
C ASN A 150 10.20 6.50 -29.90
N SER A 151 10.20 5.75 -28.78
CA SER A 151 11.34 4.90 -28.42
C SER A 151 11.59 3.80 -29.45
N ASN A 152 12.86 3.56 -29.76
CA ASN A 152 13.25 2.41 -30.60
C ASN A 152 13.19 1.09 -29.79
N PRO A 153 13.20 -0.10 -30.43
CA PRO A 153 13.11 -1.37 -29.72
C PRO A 153 14.16 -1.57 -28.62
N THR A 154 15.38 -1.08 -28.82
CA THR A 154 16.45 -1.15 -27.80
C THR A 154 16.13 -0.29 -26.58
N GLU A 155 15.61 0.92 -26.80
CA GLU A 155 15.16 1.81 -25.71
C GLU A 155 13.94 1.24 -24.98
N ILE A 156 13.00 0.62 -25.69
CA ILE A 156 11.85 -0.05 -25.08
C ILE A 156 12.32 -1.18 -24.17
N THR A 157 13.25 -2.03 -24.64
CA THR A 157 13.85 -3.08 -23.81
C THR A 157 14.58 -2.50 -22.59
N ALA A 158 15.32 -1.40 -22.76
CA ALA A 158 16.00 -0.74 -21.65
C ALA A 158 15.01 -0.24 -20.58
N HIS A 159 13.90 0.37 -20.98
CA HIS A 159 12.83 0.81 -20.07
C HIS A 159 12.00 -0.34 -19.48
N GLY A 160 11.97 -1.51 -20.13
CA GLY A 160 11.41 -2.73 -19.56
C GLY A 160 12.28 -3.33 -18.46
N ILE A 161 13.61 -3.26 -18.63
CA ILE A 161 14.59 -3.74 -17.63
C ILE A 161 14.67 -2.76 -16.44
N ASP A 162 14.70 -1.46 -16.73
CA ASP A 162 14.74 -0.39 -15.73
C ASP A 162 13.47 0.48 -15.80
N GLN A 163 12.63 0.35 -14.79
CA GLN A 163 11.34 1.02 -14.70
C GLN A 163 11.43 2.47 -14.21
N THR A 164 12.63 3.08 -14.14
CA THR A 164 12.81 4.47 -13.65
C THR A 164 11.95 5.46 -14.44
N TYR A 165 11.74 5.26 -15.74
CA TYR A 165 10.82 6.11 -16.51
C TYR A 165 9.34 5.94 -16.10
N THR A 166 8.94 4.73 -15.73
CA THR A 166 7.61 4.45 -15.18
C THR A 166 7.45 5.16 -13.84
N LEU A 167 8.45 5.05 -12.95
CA LEU A 167 8.48 5.78 -11.68
C LEU A 167 8.38 7.29 -11.89
N ASP A 168 9.14 7.87 -12.83
CA ASP A 168 9.07 9.30 -13.16
C ASP A 168 7.66 9.72 -13.58
N SER A 169 6.99 8.88 -14.38
CA SER A 169 5.63 9.14 -14.84
C SER A 169 4.61 9.08 -13.71
N VAL A 170 4.73 8.10 -12.80
CA VAL A 170 3.88 7.98 -11.61
C VAL A 170 4.07 9.19 -10.68
N LEU A 171 5.33 9.58 -10.42
CA LEU A 171 5.66 10.74 -9.58
C LEU A 171 5.10 12.05 -10.17
N ARG A 172 5.14 12.22 -11.50
CA ARG A 172 4.51 13.37 -12.17
C ARG A 172 3.01 13.41 -11.96
N VAL A 173 2.30 12.29 -12.12
CA VAL A 173 0.84 12.21 -11.89
C VAL A 173 0.50 12.56 -10.43
N ILE A 174 1.30 12.10 -9.47
CA ILE A 174 1.15 12.44 -8.06
C ILE A 174 1.34 13.95 -7.83
N ALA A 175 2.40 14.54 -8.42
CA ALA A 175 2.68 15.97 -8.33
C ALA A 175 1.55 16.82 -8.93
N ASP A 176 1.07 16.46 -10.13
CA ASP A 176 -0.02 17.16 -10.81
C ASP A 176 -1.31 17.11 -9.98
N SER A 177 -1.59 15.97 -9.34
CA SER A 177 -2.76 15.81 -8.45
C SER A 177 -2.68 16.74 -7.24
N ALA A 178 -1.48 16.99 -6.70
CA ALA A 178 -1.27 17.87 -5.55
C ALA A 178 -1.49 19.36 -5.91
N THR A 179 -1.15 19.80 -7.12
CA THR A 179 -1.34 21.20 -7.56
C THR A 179 -2.79 21.60 -7.79
N ASN A 180 -3.69 20.64 -7.98
CA ASN A 180 -5.11 20.88 -8.24
C ASN A 180 -5.93 21.08 -6.95
N LEU A 181 -5.39 20.70 -5.79
CA LEU A 181 -5.91 21.14 -4.49
C LEU A 181 -5.35 22.53 -4.24
N GLY A 182 -6.21 23.56 -4.25
CA GLY A 182 -5.81 24.97 -4.09
C GLY A 182 -4.92 25.23 -2.85
N PRO A 183 -4.36 26.44 -2.69
CA PRO A 183 -3.36 26.75 -1.67
C PRO A 183 -3.99 26.68 -0.26
N ALA A 184 -4.12 25.48 0.28
CA ALA A 184 -4.50 25.23 1.66
C ALA A 184 -3.22 25.19 2.45
N ASP A 185 -2.89 26.31 3.08
CA ASP A 185 -1.95 26.48 4.19
C ASP A 185 -0.82 25.45 4.22
N VAL A 186 0.01 25.47 3.17
CA VAL A 186 1.35 24.88 3.26
C VAL A 186 2.07 25.74 4.28
N GLU A 187 2.17 25.25 5.52
CA GLU A 187 3.13 25.77 6.47
C GLU A 187 4.52 25.65 5.85
N VAL A 188 4.94 26.72 5.17
CA VAL A 188 6.29 26.96 4.70
C VAL A 188 7.13 27.20 5.96
N ASN A 189 7.61 26.11 6.55
CA ASN A 189 8.65 26.16 7.58
C ASN A 189 9.60 24.98 7.40
N GLN A 190 10.46 25.05 6.39
CA GLN A 190 11.92 24.92 6.60
C GLN A 190 12.69 25.27 5.33
N PRO A 191 13.76 26.08 5.42
CA PRO A 191 14.71 26.25 4.33
C PRO A 191 15.65 25.04 4.23
N ASP A 192 15.99 24.70 2.99
CA ASP A 192 17.22 24.08 2.50
C ASP A 192 17.99 23.05 3.35
N CYS A 193 17.96 21.80 2.89
CA CYS A 193 19.19 21.10 2.53
C CYS A 193 18.90 20.17 1.33
N GLY A 194 19.82 20.06 0.38
CA GLY A 194 19.70 19.22 -0.83
C GLY A 194 19.57 17.70 -0.59
N ASN A 195 19.22 17.30 0.63
CA ASN A 195 19.02 15.93 1.11
C ASN A 195 17.55 15.68 1.53
N SER A 196 16.62 16.58 1.21
CA SER A 196 15.20 16.40 1.54
C SER A 196 14.47 15.56 0.49
N LEU A 197 13.51 14.76 0.94
CA LEU A 197 12.63 13.94 0.09
C LEU A 197 11.72 14.86 -0.74
N LEU A 198 11.58 14.63 -2.04
CA LEU A 198 10.69 15.45 -2.87
C LEU A 198 9.22 15.27 -2.43
N PRO A 199 8.34 16.27 -2.60
CA PRO A 199 6.94 16.17 -2.18
C PRO A 199 6.21 14.96 -2.77
N GLU A 200 6.34 14.71 -4.07
CA GLU A 200 5.73 13.59 -4.77
C GLU A 200 6.32 12.23 -4.35
N GLU A 201 7.62 12.19 -4.03
CA GLU A 201 8.28 11.01 -3.46
C GLU A 201 7.76 10.71 -2.05
N ARG A 202 7.54 11.76 -1.24
CA ARG A 202 6.90 11.64 0.07
C ARG A 202 5.48 11.12 -0.06
N GLU A 203 4.71 11.63 -1.01
CA GLU A 203 3.34 11.21 -1.27
C GLU A 203 3.26 9.74 -1.71
N LEU A 204 4.19 9.27 -2.54
CA LEU A 204 4.29 7.86 -2.92
C LEU A 204 4.58 6.97 -1.70
N LEU A 205 5.52 7.36 -0.83
CA LEU A 205 5.83 6.60 0.39
C LEU A 205 4.73 6.72 1.47
N ALA A 206 4.02 7.83 1.54
CA ALA A 206 2.84 8.00 2.38
C ALA A 206 1.71 7.04 1.94
N GLU A 207 1.53 6.89 0.62
CA GLU A 207 0.60 5.93 0.05
C GLU A 207 1.00 4.49 0.36
N LEU A 208 2.29 4.16 0.30
CA LEU A 208 2.84 2.87 0.73
C LEU A 208 2.58 2.59 2.22
N GLN A 209 2.67 3.60 3.08
CA GLN A 209 2.34 3.48 4.50
C GLN A 209 0.84 3.28 4.73
N PHE A 210 0.01 4.08 4.05
CA PHE A 210 -1.43 4.00 4.16
C PHE A 210 -1.97 2.65 3.67
N SER A 211 -1.45 2.14 2.55
CA SER A 211 -1.85 0.85 1.98
C SER A 211 -1.53 -0.32 2.93
N TYR A 212 -0.36 -0.29 3.58
CA TYR A 212 0.01 -1.25 4.63
C TYR A 212 -0.94 -1.21 5.84
N VAL A 213 -1.22 -0.02 6.36
CA VAL A 213 -2.05 0.16 7.56
C VAL A 213 -3.51 -0.24 7.30
N THR A 214 -4.07 0.20 6.17
CA THR A 214 -5.45 -0.15 5.80
C THR A 214 -5.63 -1.63 5.52
N PHE A 215 -4.62 -2.27 4.90
CA PHE A 215 -4.60 -3.72 4.73
C PHE A 215 -4.64 -4.46 6.09
N LEU A 216 -3.74 -4.15 7.02
CA LEU A 216 -3.67 -4.90 8.28
C LEU A 216 -4.79 -4.59 9.28
N LEU A 217 -5.25 -3.34 9.36
CA LEU A 217 -6.25 -2.92 10.35
C LEU A 217 -7.69 -3.13 9.86
N ILE A 218 -7.94 -2.82 8.59
CA ILE A 218 -9.28 -2.80 8.01
C ILE A 218 -9.50 -3.99 7.06
N HIS A 219 -8.45 -4.71 6.69
CA HIS A 219 -8.52 -5.88 5.79
C HIS A 219 -8.88 -5.50 4.35
N VAL A 220 -8.42 -4.32 3.92
CA VAL A 220 -8.59 -3.85 2.55
C VAL A 220 -7.56 -4.52 1.64
N LEU A 221 -8.01 -5.46 0.80
CA LEU A 221 -7.12 -6.19 -0.10
C LEU A 221 -6.45 -5.30 -1.16
N ASP A 222 -7.13 -4.23 -1.59
CA ASP A 222 -6.53 -3.23 -2.49
C ASP A 222 -5.29 -2.56 -1.87
N GLY A 223 -5.26 -2.42 -0.54
CA GLY A 223 -4.08 -1.93 0.19
C GLY A 223 -2.89 -2.88 0.03
N TRP A 224 -3.11 -4.20 0.08
CA TRP A 224 -2.07 -5.19 -0.17
C TRP A 224 -1.54 -5.12 -1.60
N TYR A 225 -2.43 -5.09 -2.58
CA TYR A 225 -2.01 -5.00 -3.98
C TYR A 225 -1.26 -3.70 -4.28
N GLN A 226 -1.72 -2.57 -3.73
CA GLN A 226 -1.04 -1.30 -3.92
C GLN A 226 0.33 -1.29 -3.25
N TRP A 227 0.43 -1.83 -2.04
CA TRP A 227 1.71 -2.01 -1.35
C TRP A 227 2.70 -2.81 -2.22
N ARG A 228 2.27 -3.97 -2.75
CA ARG A 228 3.10 -4.80 -3.66
C ARG A 228 3.55 -4.01 -4.88
N ARG A 229 2.62 -3.35 -5.58
CA ARG A 229 2.91 -2.58 -6.81
C ARG A 229 3.95 -1.49 -6.58
N ILE A 230 3.85 -0.73 -5.49
CA ILE A 230 4.83 0.33 -5.16
C ILE A 230 6.21 -0.28 -4.89
N VAL A 231 6.28 -1.32 -4.06
CA VAL A 231 7.57 -1.95 -3.68
C VAL A 231 8.23 -2.60 -4.90
N GLN A 232 7.45 -3.27 -5.75
CA GLN A 232 7.94 -3.89 -6.98
C GLN A 232 8.45 -2.85 -7.97
N LEU A 233 7.70 -1.77 -8.21
CA LEU A 233 8.14 -0.67 -9.08
C LEU A 233 9.49 -0.11 -8.60
N LEU A 234 9.63 0.20 -7.31
CA LEU A 234 10.87 0.76 -6.75
C LEU A 234 12.04 -0.24 -6.80
N ALA A 235 11.78 -1.53 -6.64
CA ALA A 235 12.79 -2.59 -6.79
C ALA A 235 13.28 -2.74 -8.24
N ASN A 236 12.46 -2.37 -9.22
CA ASN A 236 12.76 -2.45 -10.66
C ASN A 236 13.42 -1.16 -11.23
N CYS A 237 13.74 -0.18 -10.39
CA CYS A 237 14.36 1.09 -10.83
C CYS A 237 15.82 1.17 -10.35
N GLU A 238 16.77 0.63 -11.12
CA GLU A 238 18.19 0.65 -10.73
C GLU A 238 18.79 2.06 -10.87
N GLU A 239 18.49 2.75 -11.97
CA GLU A 239 18.89 4.14 -12.22
C GLU A 239 18.35 5.11 -11.16
N ALA A 240 17.13 4.87 -10.66
CA ALA A 240 16.53 5.71 -9.64
C ALA A 240 17.30 5.70 -8.31
N ILE A 241 18.06 4.64 -8.00
CA ILE A 241 18.86 4.55 -6.77
C ILE A 241 19.91 5.66 -6.74
N TYR A 242 20.53 5.97 -7.88
CA TYR A 242 21.52 7.03 -8.01
C TYR A 242 20.87 8.41 -8.06
N ARG A 243 19.74 8.53 -8.76
CA ARG A 243 19.05 9.81 -8.97
C ARG A 243 18.31 10.28 -7.71
N ARG A 244 17.86 9.34 -6.87
CA ARG A 244 16.97 9.58 -5.73
C ARG A 244 17.39 8.79 -4.48
N PRO A 245 18.65 8.90 -4.00
CA PRO A 245 19.11 8.10 -2.87
C PRO A 245 18.27 8.33 -1.61
N GLN A 246 17.74 9.55 -1.42
CA GLN A 246 16.88 9.89 -0.28
C GLN A 246 15.55 9.13 -0.29
N LEU A 247 14.93 8.92 -1.47
CA LEU A 247 13.73 8.09 -1.61
C LEU A 247 13.98 6.67 -1.11
N TYR A 248 15.09 6.06 -1.53
CA TYR A 248 15.46 4.70 -1.12
C TYR A 248 15.85 4.61 0.36
N ILE A 249 16.51 5.62 0.92
CA ILE A 249 16.82 5.72 2.35
C ILE A 249 15.54 5.65 3.18
N ASN A 250 14.50 6.38 2.76
CA ASN A 250 13.19 6.39 3.42
C ASN A 250 12.43 5.09 3.16
N LEU A 251 12.44 4.56 1.93
CA LEU A 251 11.83 3.27 1.58
C LEU A 251 12.35 2.13 2.46
N VAL A 252 13.67 1.99 2.60
CA VAL A 252 14.27 0.94 3.45
C VAL A 252 13.82 1.10 4.90
N SER A 253 13.74 2.33 5.40
CA SER A 253 13.24 2.60 6.75
C SER A 253 11.76 2.22 6.92
N VAL A 254 10.92 2.54 5.94
CA VAL A 254 9.49 2.18 5.92
C VAL A 254 9.33 0.66 5.93
N LEU A 255 10.00 -0.04 5.01
CA LEU A 255 9.95 -1.51 4.90
C LEU A 255 10.45 -2.18 6.17
N TYR A 256 11.54 -1.69 6.77
CA TYR A 256 12.04 -2.20 8.04
C TYR A 256 10.97 -2.13 9.14
N HIS A 257 10.33 -0.97 9.33
CA HIS A 257 9.32 -0.79 10.36
C HIS A 257 8.05 -1.60 10.10
N GLN A 258 7.59 -1.65 8.84
CA GLN A 258 6.43 -2.42 8.42
C GLN A 258 6.65 -3.92 8.67
N LEU A 259 7.73 -4.50 8.14
CA LEU A 259 7.97 -5.95 8.31
C LEU A 259 8.25 -6.32 9.78
N CYS A 260 8.95 -5.47 10.54
CA CYS A 260 9.12 -5.69 11.98
C CYS A 260 7.78 -5.63 12.73
N SER A 261 6.85 -4.77 12.30
CA SER A 261 5.52 -4.69 12.89
C SER A 261 4.70 -5.94 12.56
N ALA A 262 4.68 -6.38 11.30
CA ALA A 262 3.97 -7.58 10.87
C ALA A 262 4.46 -8.83 11.63
N ALA A 263 5.77 -8.97 11.82
CA ALA A 263 6.36 -10.06 12.62
C ALA A 263 5.90 -10.07 14.07
N LYS A 264 5.93 -8.90 14.73
CA LYS A 264 5.46 -8.77 16.12
C LYS A 264 3.98 -9.05 16.25
N SER A 265 3.18 -8.64 15.25
CA SER A 265 1.76 -8.96 15.21
C SER A 265 1.53 -10.46 15.12
N LYS A 266 2.34 -11.20 14.37
CA LYS A 266 2.29 -12.67 14.37
C LYS A 266 2.56 -13.25 15.76
N GLU A 267 3.69 -12.91 16.36
CA GLU A 267 4.10 -13.41 17.69
C GLU A 267 3.07 -13.08 18.79
N PHE A 268 2.44 -11.91 18.74
CA PHE A 268 1.47 -11.46 19.74
C PHE A 268 0.08 -12.09 19.56
N LEU A 269 -0.33 -12.40 18.32
CA LEU A 269 -1.69 -12.85 18.01
C LEU A 269 -1.84 -14.38 18.03
N GLU A 270 -0.75 -15.14 17.95
CA GLU A 270 -0.75 -16.60 18.19
C GLU A 270 -1.25 -16.98 19.61
N ASP A 271 -1.25 -16.04 20.56
CA ASP A 271 -1.68 -16.23 21.94
C ASP A 271 -3.19 -15.94 22.18
N LYS A 272 -3.94 -15.40 21.20
CA LYS A 272 -5.37 -15.04 21.38
C LYS A 272 -6.27 -15.43 20.19
N THR A 273 -7.29 -16.25 20.47
CA THR A 273 -8.21 -16.90 19.53
C THR A 273 -9.14 -15.99 18.70
N ALA A 274 -9.14 -14.67 18.88
CA ALA A 274 -10.03 -13.74 18.16
C ALA A 274 -9.35 -12.90 17.06
N ALA A 275 -8.02 -12.97 16.95
CA ALA A 275 -7.24 -12.12 16.03
C ALA A 275 -6.58 -12.89 14.86
N ILE A 276 -7.00 -14.14 14.67
CA ILE A 276 -6.50 -15.08 13.66
C ILE A 276 -6.41 -14.41 12.28
N SER A 277 -7.44 -13.66 11.88
CA SER A 277 -7.49 -12.95 10.60
C SER A 277 -6.37 -11.91 10.37
N THR A 278 -5.97 -11.11 11.37
CA THR A 278 -4.88 -10.13 11.16
C THR A 278 -3.50 -10.82 11.16
N ALA A 279 -3.35 -11.91 11.93
CA ALA A 279 -2.13 -12.72 11.91
C ALA A 279 -1.96 -13.42 10.54
N GLU A 280 -3.04 -13.98 9.99
CA GLU A 280 -3.06 -14.56 8.64
C GLU A 280 -2.71 -13.53 7.56
N LEU A 281 -3.24 -12.30 7.65
CA LEU A 281 -2.85 -11.23 6.72
C LEU A 281 -1.40 -10.78 6.91
N ALA A 282 -0.88 -10.75 8.14
CA ALA A 282 0.53 -10.49 8.39
C ALA A 282 1.42 -11.60 7.80
N ASP A 283 0.95 -12.84 7.82
CA ASP A 283 1.63 -13.98 7.21
C ASP A 283 1.69 -13.90 5.68
N LEU A 284 0.77 -13.20 5.01
CA LEU A 284 0.85 -12.97 3.56
C LEU A 284 2.12 -12.18 3.16
N PHE A 285 2.70 -11.38 4.06
CA PHE A 285 3.99 -10.76 3.80
C PHE A 285 5.12 -11.80 3.74
N PHE A 286 5.00 -12.93 4.43
CA PHE A 286 6.11 -13.88 4.62
C PHE A 286 5.88 -15.25 3.96
N SER A 287 4.68 -15.53 3.47
CA SER A 287 4.29 -16.85 2.95
C SER A 287 4.69 -17.06 1.48
N GLU A 288 5.05 -18.31 1.14
CA GLU A 288 5.16 -18.79 -0.23
C GLU A 288 3.74 -19.06 -0.79
N THR A 289 3.38 -18.39 -1.87
CA THR A 289 2.12 -18.65 -2.57
C THR A 289 2.26 -19.97 -3.34
N THR A 290 1.81 -21.08 -2.74
CA THR A 290 1.60 -22.31 -3.49
C THR A 290 0.30 -22.19 -4.28
N GLY A 291 0.39 -21.79 -5.55
CA GLY A 291 -0.75 -21.78 -6.44
C GLY A 291 -1.32 -23.21 -6.64
N PRO A 292 -2.64 -23.41 -6.75
CA PRO A 292 -3.26 -24.73 -6.86
C PRO A 292 -2.98 -25.47 -8.18
N ARG A 293 -2.08 -24.97 -9.06
CA ARG A 293 -1.86 -25.54 -10.40
C ARG A 293 -0.41 -25.65 -10.91
N THR A 294 0.61 -25.40 -10.11
CA THR A 294 2.01 -25.61 -10.56
C THR A 294 2.85 -26.24 -9.46
N ASN A 295 3.45 -27.41 -9.73
CA ASN A 295 4.48 -28.05 -8.88
C ASN A 295 5.82 -27.27 -8.88
N LEU A 296 5.79 -25.98 -9.21
CA LEU A 296 6.91 -25.06 -9.12
C LEU A 296 6.58 -24.14 -7.95
N ALA A 297 7.33 -24.23 -6.86
CA ALA A 297 7.23 -23.28 -5.76
C ALA A 297 7.57 -21.89 -6.31
N GLU A 298 6.55 -21.04 -6.45
CA GLU A 298 6.75 -19.64 -6.83
C GLU A 298 7.48 -18.95 -5.68
N PRO A 299 8.59 -18.24 -5.93
CA PRO A 299 9.29 -17.57 -4.85
C PRO A 299 8.34 -16.54 -4.24
N ALA A 300 8.16 -16.61 -2.91
CA ALA A 300 7.34 -15.66 -2.18
C ALA A 300 7.68 -14.21 -2.64
N PHE A 301 6.64 -13.45 -2.98
CA PHE A 301 6.76 -12.10 -3.53
C PHE A 301 7.74 -11.24 -2.73
N LEU A 302 7.61 -11.23 -1.40
CA LEU A 302 8.43 -10.40 -0.53
C LEU A 302 9.91 -10.81 -0.56
N PRO A 303 10.32 -12.07 -0.30
CA PRO A 303 11.70 -12.49 -0.44
C PRO A 303 12.31 -12.17 -1.81
N SER A 304 11.56 -12.36 -2.90
CA SER A 304 12.03 -12.06 -4.25
C SER A 304 12.29 -10.55 -4.45
N VAL A 305 11.27 -9.73 -4.22
CA VAL A 305 11.32 -8.30 -4.52
C VAL A 305 12.26 -7.57 -3.56
N VAL A 306 12.27 -7.94 -2.28
CA VAL A 306 13.19 -7.36 -1.29
C VAL A 306 14.63 -7.78 -1.57
N ARG A 307 14.87 -9.03 -2.00
CA ARG A 307 16.20 -9.48 -2.43
C ARG A 307 16.69 -8.65 -3.62
N LYS A 308 15.86 -8.47 -4.65
CA LYS A 308 16.17 -7.63 -5.83
C LYS A 308 16.48 -6.19 -5.42
N LEU A 309 15.61 -5.56 -4.64
CA LEU A 309 15.79 -4.19 -4.14
C LEU A 309 17.12 -4.02 -3.40
N LEU A 310 17.39 -4.90 -2.43
CA LEU A 310 18.60 -4.80 -1.61
C LEU A 310 19.85 -5.11 -2.42
N ARG A 311 19.78 -6.08 -3.34
CA ARG A 311 20.87 -6.36 -4.28
C ARG A 311 21.19 -5.15 -5.14
N ASN A 312 20.18 -4.51 -5.73
CA ASN A 312 20.36 -3.33 -6.57
C ASN A 312 21.04 -2.19 -5.79
N ILE A 313 20.62 -1.94 -4.54
CA ILE A 313 21.25 -0.96 -3.64
C ILE A 313 22.71 -1.35 -3.29
N LEU A 314 22.96 -2.59 -2.93
CA LEU A 314 24.29 -3.05 -2.49
C LEU A 314 25.30 -3.19 -3.64
N CYS A 315 24.85 -3.40 -4.87
CA CYS A 315 25.70 -3.53 -6.06
C CYS A 315 25.94 -2.20 -6.78
N THR A 316 25.28 -1.12 -6.34
CA THR A 316 25.42 0.25 -6.88
C THR A 316 26.88 0.74 -6.77
N PRO A 317 27.65 0.90 -7.87
CA PRO A 317 28.99 1.50 -7.86
C PRO A 317 29.05 2.85 -7.15
N THR A 318 29.99 3.01 -6.23
CA THR A 318 30.32 4.30 -5.62
C THR A 318 31.21 5.08 -6.59
N LEU A 319 30.61 5.81 -7.53
CA LEU A 319 31.33 6.82 -8.31
C LEU A 319 31.62 8.00 -7.37
N ASP A 320 32.89 8.13 -7.00
CA ASP A 320 33.50 9.20 -6.22
C ASP A 320 33.06 9.39 -4.75
N SER A 321 34.05 9.71 -3.92
CA SER A 321 34.03 9.92 -2.47
C SER A 321 33.15 11.09 -1.98
N GLY A 322 32.26 11.61 -2.83
CA GLY A 322 31.43 12.80 -2.57
C GLY A 322 29.98 12.55 -2.17
N ASN A 323 29.42 11.35 -2.40
CA ASN A 323 27.97 11.13 -2.22
C ASN A 323 27.64 10.36 -0.93
N GLY A 324 27.73 11.05 0.22
CA GLY A 324 27.46 10.46 1.55
C GLY A 324 26.07 9.82 1.68
N LEU A 325 25.09 10.22 0.86
CA LEU A 325 23.77 9.60 0.83
C LEU A 325 23.79 8.16 0.31
N LEU A 326 24.52 7.87 -0.76
CA LEU A 326 24.60 6.50 -1.29
C LEU A 326 25.31 5.55 -0.32
N GLN A 327 26.32 6.06 0.39
CA GLN A 327 26.98 5.30 1.45
C GLN A 327 26.02 5.05 2.62
N SER A 328 25.29 6.06 3.08
CA SER A 328 24.27 5.90 4.13
C SER A 328 23.16 4.92 3.73
N LEU A 329 22.73 4.98 2.46
CA LEU A 329 21.76 4.05 1.90
C LEU A 329 22.27 2.61 1.94
N ARG A 330 23.52 2.39 1.53
CA ARG A 330 24.18 1.08 1.56
C ARG A 330 24.26 0.54 2.98
N GLU A 331 24.73 1.33 3.94
CA GLU A 331 24.81 0.94 5.36
C GLU A 331 23.44 0.57 5.92
N ARG A 332 22.40 1.34 5.58
CA ARG A 332 21.03 1.05 5.99
C ARG A 332 20.49 -0.23 5.36
N ALA A 333 20.78 -0.47 4.09
CA ALA A 333 20.43 -1.70 3.39
C ALA A 333 21.12 -2.92 4.01
N GLU A 334 22.41 -2.83 4.36
CA GLU A 334 23.15 -3.89 5.06
C GLU A 334 22.53 -4.20 6.43
N GLY A 335 22.23 -3.16 7.22
CA GLY A 335 21.51 -3.32 8.49
C GLY A 335 20.14 -3.96 8.32
N PHE A 336 19.42 -3.62 7.25
CA PHE A 336 18.13 -4.23 6.94
C PHE A 336 18.27 -5.71 6.56
N CYS A 337 19.24 -6.09 5.71
CA CYS A 337 19.55 -7.49 5.43
C CYS A 337 19.79 -8.29 6.72
N HIS A 338 20.62 -7.76 7.63
CA HIS A 338 20.89 -8.43 8.90
C HIS A 338 19.63 -8.61 9.76
N SER A 339 18.77 -7.59 9.82
CA SER A 339 17.50 -7.70 10.53
C SER A 339 16.56 -8.71 9.88
N LEU A 340 16.53 -8.79 8.55
CA LEU A 340 15.69 -9.75 7.84
C LEU A 340 16.17 -11.19 8.10
N GLU A 341 17.47 -11.43 8.00
CA GLU A 341 18.05 -12.75 8.26
C GLU A 341 17.82 -13.19 9.71
N GLN A 342 18.04 -12.30 10.68
CA GLN A 342 17.87 -12.61 12.11
C GLN A 342 16.42 -12.94 12.48
N ARG A 343 15.44 -12.25 11.87
CA ARG A 343 14.03 -12.37 12.25
C ARG A 343 13.28 -13.40 11.42
N PHE A 344 13.62 -13.53 10.15
CA PHE A 344 12.82 -14.26 9.16
C PHE A 344 13.60 -15.37 8.44
N HIS A 345 14.91 -15.47 8.61
CA HIS A 345 15.74 -16.52 8.00
C HIS A 345 15.60 -16.60 6.47
N LEU A 346 15.40 -15.46 5.79
CA LEU A 346 15.12 -15.39 4.34
C LEU A 346 16.32 -15.70 3.43
N GLY A 347 17.50 -15.98 4.00
CA GLY A 347 18.74 -16.20 3.26
C GLY A 347 19.29 -14.93 2.61
N ILE A 348 18.80 -13.75 3.01
CA ILE A 348 19.17 -12.45 2.43
C ILE A 348 20.38 -11.91 3.19
N LYS A 349 21.57 -12.44 2.86
CA LYS A 349 22.84 -11.99 3.42
C LYS A 349 23.54 -11.00 2.48
N PRO A 350 24.11 -9.88 2.98
CA PRO A 350 24.79 -8.90 2.12
C PRO A 350 25.87 -9.52 1.24
N GLU A 351 26.65 -10.46 1.79
CA GLU A 351 27.74 -11.14 1.09
C GLU A 351 27.26 -12.08 -0.03
N VAL A 352 26.04 -12.62 0.09
CA VAL A 352 25.43 -13.47 -0.94
C VAL A 352 24.93 -12.59 -2.07
N LEU A 353 24.20 -11.52 -1.75
CA LEU A 353 23.64 -10.58 -2.73
C LEU A 353 24.72 -9.93 -3.60
N LYS A 354 25.85 -9.52 -2.99
CA LYS A 354 26.98 -8.92 -3.72
C LYS A 354 27.64 -9.89 -4.70
N LYS A 355 27.49 -11.20 -4.49
CA LYS A 355 28.11 -12.26 -5.31
C LYS A 355 27.15 -12.87 -6.34
N GLU A 356 25.84 -12.62 -6.20
CA GLU A 356 24.84 -13.06 -7.17
C GLU A 356 25.07 -12.36 -8.52
N LYS A 357 25.46 -13.15 -9.53
CA LYS A 357 25.42 -12.72 -10.93
C LYS A 357 23.99 -12.38 -11.30
N ASN A 358 23.78 -11.44 -12.24
CA ASN A 358 22.46 -11.14 -12.81
C ASN A 358 21.88 -12.42 -13.42
N THR A 359 21.19 -13.24 -12.63
CA THR A 359 20.17 -14.13 -13.14
C THR A 359 19.04 -13.20 -13.52
N ALA A 360 18.76 -13.13 -14.83
CA ALA A 360 17.52 -12.56 -15.32
C ALA A 360 16.40 -13.51 -14.88
N ASP A 361 16.08 -13.49 -13.59
CA ASP A 361 14.90 -14.15 -13.06
C ASP A 361 13.73 -13.27 -13.48
N VAL A 362 13.20 -13.56 -14.67
CA VAL A 362 11.85 -13.13 -15.06
C VAL A 362 10.95 -13.69 -13.97
N LEU A 363 10.37 -12.80 -13.16
CA LEU A 363 9.48 -13.23 -12.09
C LEU A 363 8.20 -13.72 -12.77
N VAL A 364 7.66 -14.85 -12.30
CA VAL A 364 6.39 -15.38 -12.83
C VAL A 364 5.24 -14.38 -12.60
N ASP A 365 5.39 -13.45 -11.64
CA ASP A 365 4.55 -12.25 -11.44
C ASP A 365 4.59 -11.24 -12.62
N ASP A 366 5.55 -11.32 -13.55
CA ASP A 366 5.58 -10.49 -14.77
C ASP A 366 4.59 -11.01 -15.84
N VAL A 367 3.96 -12.16 -15.61
CA VAL A 367 2.91 -12.73 -16.46
C VAL A 367 1.55 -12.50 -15.80
N ASP A 368 0.75 -11.61 -16.41
CA ASP A 368 -0.66 -11.43 -16.04
C ASP A 368 -1.44 -12.69 -16.44
N TRP A 369 -1.58 -13.65 -15.53
CA TRP A 369 -2.41 -14.84 -15.74
C TRP A 369 -3.91 -14.52 -15.81
N GLU A 370 -4.32 -13.31 -15.45
CA GLU A 370 -5.71 -12.82 -15.51
C GLU A 370 -5.94 -11.84 -16.68
N GLY A 371 -4.93 -11.56 -17.50
CA GLY A 371 -5.05 -10.76 -18.71
C GLY A 371 -5.43 -11.59 -19.93
N ASP A 372 -6.38 -11.11 -20.74
CA ASP A 372 -6.76 -11.71 -22.03
C ASP A 372 -5.64 -11.65 -23.09
N GLU A 373 -4.52 -10.99 -22.81
CA GLU A 373 -3.37 -10.90 -23.71
C GLU A 373 -2.35 -11.99 -23.38
N ALA A 374 -2.21 -12.95 -24.30
CA ALA A 374 -1.16 -13.97 -24.20
C ALA A 374 0.22 -13.30 -24.10
N PRO A 375 1.14 -13.81 -23.25
CA PRO A 375 2.49 -13.28 -23.17
C PRO A 375 3.15 -13.34 -24.54
N VAL A 376 3.56 -12.18 -25.06
CA VAL A 376 4.29 -12.09 -26.33
C VAL A 376 5.69 -12.63 -26.08
N ILE A 377 5.87 -13.93 -26.31
CA ILE A 377 7.19 -14.55 -26.36
C ILE A 377 7.86 -14.06 -27.64
N VAL A 378 8.69 -13.02 -27.52
CA VAL A 378 9.63 -12.67 -28.57
C VAL A 378 10.69 -13.77 -28.58
N GLN A 379 10.56 -14.73 -29.48
CA GLN A 379 11.64 -15.68 -29.75
C GLN A 379 12.83 -14.89 -30.30
N LEU A 380 13.96 -14.98 -29.59
CA LEU A 380 15.27 -14.49 -30.02
C LEU A 380 15.73 -15.15 -31.33
#